data_AF-A0A101N0I8-F1
#
_entry.id   AF-A0A101N0I8-F1
#
_cell.length_a   1.000
_cell.length_b   1.000
_cell.length_c   1.000
_cell.angle_alpha   90.00
_cell.angle_beta   90.00
_cell.angle_gamma   90.00
#
_symmetry.space_group_name_H-M   'P 1'
#
loop_
_entity.id
_entity.type
_entity.pdbx_description
1 polymer ?
#
loop_
_entity_poly.entity_id
_entity_poly.type
_entity_poly.pdbx_seq_one_letter_code
_entity_poly.pdbx_strand_id
1 'polypeptide(L)'
;MAPGSARARRDVRRAWLFLLLILPAFVLAALVDRGLLSLQGYDAGESSVPLHVTLVAGGSGLLVLIVPGVGALFYGLRARRHSDPAGTAPGLAGGDVAAALLLLNIVALVLGR
;
A
#
# COMPACT_ATOMS: atom_id res chain seq x y z
N MET A 1 10.87 22.69 -26.15
CA MET A 1 10.05 21.82 -25.26
C MET A 1 9.93 22.49 -23.90
N ALA A 2 8.71 22.88 -23.47
CA ALA A 2 8.53 23.61 -22.22
C ALA A 2 8.88 22.70 -21.00
N PRO A 3 9.64 23.19 -20.01
CA PRO A 3 10.13 22.40 -18.87
C PRO A 3 9.02 21.74 -18.02
N GLY A 4 7.79 22.27 -18.05
CA GLY A 4 6.61 21.67 -17.42
C GLY A 4 6.25 20.28 -17.97
N SER A 5 6.40 20.07 -19.29
CA SER A 5 6.04 18.81 -19.95
C SER A 5 6.92 17.62 -19.54
N ALA A 6 8.22 17.86 -19.26
CA ALA A 6 9.17 16.82 -18.90
C ALA A 6 9.06 16.40 -17.42
N ARG A 7 8.57 17.28 -16.53
CA ARG A 7 8.23 16.95 -15.14
C ARG A 7 6.92 16.16 -15.06
N ALA A 8 5.89 16.59 -15.78
CA ALA A 8 4.61 15.89 -15.84
C ALA A 8 4.77 14.43 -16.28
N ARG A 9 5.51 14.17 -17.38
CA ARG A 9 5.79 12.79 -17.85
C ARG A 9 6.54 11.93 -16.82
N ARG A 10 7.44 12.53 -16.03
CA ARG A 10 8.16 11.82 -14.97
C ARG A 10 7.25 11.45 -13.81
N ASP A 11 6.33 12.34 -13.43
CA ASP A 11 5.37 12.09 -12.37
C ASP A 11 4.35 11.02 -12.78
N VAL A 12 3.88 11.02 -14.04
CA VAL A 12 3.02 9.95 -14.59
C VAL A 12 3.74 8.59 -14.57
N ARG A 13 5.00 8.53 -15.02
CA ARG A 13 5.79 7.29 -15.00
C ARG A 13 6.02 6.78 -13.57
N ARG A 14 6.22 7.69 -12.60
CA ARG A 14 6.32 7.32 -11.18
C ARG A 14 5.00 6.79 -10.63
N ALA A 15 3.87 7.40 -10.96
CA ALA A 15 2.55 6.90 -10.53
C ALA A 15 2.31 5.46 -11.01
N TRP A 16 2.66 5.15 -12.28
CA TRP A 16 2.59 3.79 -12.80
C TRP A 16 3.57 2.81 -12.14
N LEU A 17 4.80 3.26 -11.84
CA LEU A 17 5.75 2.44 -11.10
C LEU A 17 5.22 2.10 -9.71
N PHE A 18 4.70 3.07 -8.97
CA PHE A 18 4.12 2.84 -7.65
C PHE A 18 2.90 1.92 -7.70
N LEU A 19 2.05 2.05 -8.72
CA LEU A 19 0.94 1.13 -8.95
C LEU A 19 1.44 -0.30 -9.21
N LEU A 20 2.47 -0.47 -10.04
CA LEU A 20 3.09 -1.77 -10.30
C LEU A 20 3.73 -2.36 -9.03
N LEU A 21 4.28 -1.51 -8.16
CA LEU A 21 4.88 -1.91 -6.89
C LEU A 21 3.87 -2.44 -5.86
N ILE A 22 2.56 -2.23 -6.05
CA ILE A 22 1.54 -2.79 -5.16
C ILE A 22 1.62 -4.31 -5.11
N LEU A 23 1.82 -4.97 -6.26
CA LEU A 23 1.87 -6.43 -6.33
C LEU A 23 3.05 -7.03 -5.55
N PRO A 24 4.32 -6.60 -5.75
CA PRO A 24 5.42 -7.08 -4.92
C PRO A 24 5.30 -6.63 -3.45
N ALA A 25 4.70 -5.46 -3.17
CA ALA A 25 4.43 -5.04 -1.80
C ALA A 25 3.41 -5.94 -1.10
N PHE A 26 2.42 -6.47 -1.82
CA PHE A 26 1.46 -7.45 -1.29
C PHE A 26 2.15 -8.74 -0.86
N VAL A 27 3.06 -9.25 -1.69
CA VAL A 27 3.86 -10.43 -1.36
C VAL A 27 4.77 -10.15 -0.17
N LEU A 28 5.42 -8.99 -0.14
CA LEU A 28 6.28 -8.56 0.98
C LEU A 28 5.48 -8.40 2.29
N ALA A 29 4.29 -7.82 2.25
CA ALA A 29 3.44 -7.67 3.42
C ALA A 29 3.06 -9.04 4.01
N ALA A 30 2.65 -9.98 3.17
CA ALA A 30 2.35 -11.35 3.61
C ALA A 30 3.57 -12.07 4.19
N LEU A 31 4.77 -11.83 3.63
CA LEU A 31 6.03 -12.36 4.16
C LEU A 31 6.40 -11.73 5.50
N VAL A 32 6.23 -10.42 5.65
CA VAL A 32 6.50 -9.69 6.89
C VAL A 32 5.57 -10.17 8.00
N ASP A 33 4.27 -10.33 7.73
CA ASP A 33 3.31 -10.83 8.71
C ASP A 33 3.70 -12.22 9.22
N ARG A 34 3.96 -13.17 8.30
CA ARG A 34 4.34 -14.54 8.67
C ARG A 34 5.70 -14.60 9.36
N GLY A 35 6.67 -13.82 8.88
CA GLY A 35 8.01 -13.78 9.44
C GLY A 35 8.05 -13.17 10.84
N LEU A 36 7.30 -12.09 11.08
CA LEU A 36 7.23 -11.46 12.41
C LEU A 36 6.54 -12.38 13.42
N LEU A 37 5.50 -13.09 13.02
CA LEU A 37 4.84 -14.08 13.90
C LEU A 37 5.78 -15.23 14.24
N SER A 38 6.48 -15.79 13.25
CA SER A 38 7.42 -16.90 13.49
C SER A 38 8.60 -16.48 14.37
N LEU A 39 9.12 -15.25 14.20
CA LEU A 39 10.19 -14.70 15.06
C LEU A 39 9.74 -14.51 16.52
N GLN A 40 8.45 -14.34 16.74
CA GLN A 40 7.85 -14.20 18.07
C GLN A 40 7.44 -15.56 18.68
N GLY A 41 7.68 -16.66 17.97
CA GLY A 41 7.37 -18.01 18.43
C GLY A 41 5.91 -18.42 18.29
N TYR A 42 5.13 -17.66 17.52
CA TYR A 42 3.72 -17.96 17.26
C TYR A 42 3.55 -18.53 15.85
N ASP A 43 2.79 -19.62 15.73
CA ASP A 43 2.39 -20.13 14.43
C ASP A 43 1.22 -19.30 13.88
N ALA A 44 1.27 -19.02 12.57
CA ALA A 44 0.25 -18.26 11.87
C ALA A 44 -1.05 -19.07 11.81
N GLY A 45 -1.91 -18.92 12.82
CA GLY A 45 -3.18 -19.62 12.94
C GLY A 45 -3.57 -20.05 14.36
N GLU A 46 -2.68 -19.87 15.35
CA GLU A 46 -3.05 -20.13 16.74
C GLU A 46 -4.07 -19.10 17.26
N SER A 47 -5.15 -19.60 17.86
CA SER A 47 -6.22 -18.78 18.42
C SER A 47 -5.84 -18.07 19.73
N SER A 48 -4.63 -18.29 20.24
CA SER A 48 -4.11 -17.73 21.49
C SER A 48 -3.06 -16.62 21.30
N VAL A 49 -2.83 -16.14 20.07
CA VAL A 49 -1.85 -15.07 19.84
C VAL A 49 -2.29 -13.78 20.55
N PRO A 50 -1.44 -13.17 21.40
CA PRO A 50 -1.76 -11.93 22.09
C PRO A 50 -2.08 -10.78 21.12
N LEU A 51 -3.08 -9.95 21.46
CA LEU A 51 -3.51 -8.83 20.63
C LEU A 51 -2.36 -7.91 20.18
N HIS A 52 -1.40 -7.64 21.07
CA HIS A 52 -0.28 -6.76 20.75
C HIS A 52 0.65 -7.36 19.67
N VAL A 53 0.82 -8.68 19.65
CA VAL A 53 1.61 -9.40 18.63
C VAL A 53 0.92 -9.31 17.27
N THR A 54 -0.39 -9.55 17.24
CA THR A 54 -1.23 -9.44 16.03
C THR A 54 -1.21 -8.01 15.48
N LEU A 55 -1.30 -7.00 16.35
CA LEU A 55 -1.26 -5.58 15.96
C LEU A 55 0.10 -5.16 15.41
N VAL A 56 1.21 -5.63 15.99
CA VAL A 56 2.56 -5.30 15.51
C VAL A 56 2.84 -5.97 14.17
N ALA A 57 2.57 -7.27 14.06
CA ALA A 57 2.75 -8.01 12.81
C ALA A 57 1.86 -7.42 11.71
N GLY A 58 0.53 -7.48 11.89
CA GLY A 58 -0.42 -7.00 10.89
C GLY A 58 -0.28 -5.51 10.59
N GLY A 59 0.01 -4.67 11.59
CA GLY A 59 0.26 -3.25 11.39
C GLY A 59 1.49 -2.99 10.51
N SER A 60 2.57 -3.75 10.69
CA SER A 60 3.78 -3.61 9.89
C SER A 60 3.59 -4.11 8.45
N GLY A 61 2.90 -5.23 8.24
CA GLY A 61 2.51 -5.70 6.90
C GLY A 61 1.62 -4.69 6.18
N LEU A 62 0.66 -4.09 6.91
CA LEU A 62 -0.21 -3.05 6.38
C LEU A 62 0.56 -1.83 5.90
N LEU A 63 1.54 -1.37 6.67
CA LEU A 63 2.35 -0.21 6.32
C LEU A 63 3.14 -0.47 5.02
N VAL A 64 3.76 -1.65 4.89
CA VAL A 64 4.46 -2.06 3.67
C VAL A 64 3.55 -1.99 2.45
N LEU A 65 2.28 -2.36 2.62
CA LEU A 65 1.30 -2.41 1.55
C LEU A 65 0.67 -1.06 1.20
N ILE A 66 0.49 -0.18 2.19
CA ILE A 66 -0.10 1.16 2.01
C ILE A 66 0.87 2.11 1.31
N VAL A 67 2.18 2.01 1.58
CA VAL A 67 3.22 2.90 1.03
C VAL A 67 3.14 3.07 -0.49
N PRO A 68 3.07 2.01 -1.32
CA PRO A 68 2.98 2.17 -2.76
C PRO A 68 1.66 2.78 -3.23
N GLY A 69 0.54 2.44 -2.60
CA GLY A 69 -0.77 3.02 -2.93
C GLY A 69 -0.85 4.52 -2.64
N VAL A 70 -0.33 4.95 -1.48
CA VAL A 70 -0.18 6.38 -1.14
C VAL A 70 0.78 7.09 -2.09
N GLY A 71 1.88 6.42 -2.47
CA GLY A 71 2.81 6.93 -3.48
C GLY A 71 2.12 7.16 -4.83
N ALA A 72 1.36 6.18 -5.33
CA ALA A 72 0.59 6.29 -6.56
C ALA A 72 -0.42 7.44 -6.51
N LEU A 73 -1.19 7.56 -5.41
CA LEU A 73 -2.13 8.66 -5.19
C LEU A 73 -1.41 10.02 -5.18
N PHE A 74 -0.31 10.17 -4.44
CA PHE A 74 0.44 11.41 -4.33
C PHE A 74 0.99 11.88 -5.68
N TYR A 75 1.64 10.98 -6.43
CA TYR A 75 2.18 11.30 -7.75
C TYR A 75 1.07 11.52 -8.80
N GLY A 76 -0.05 10.80 -8.71
CA GLY A 76 -1.22 11.01 -9.57
C GLY A 76 -1.89 12.36 -9.34
N LEU A 77 -2.12 12.75 -8.08
CA LEU A 77 -2.65 14.08 -7.73
C LEU A 77 -1.70 15.21 -8.15
N ARG A 78 -0.38 14.99 -8.03
CA ARG A 78 0.63 15.94 -8.49
C ARG A 78 0.66 16.09 -10.02
N ALA A 79 0.50 15.01 -10.77
CA ALA A 79 0.39 15.05 -12.23
C ALA A 79 -0.87 15.79 -12.70
N ARG A 80 -2.01 15.62 -12.00
CA ARG A 80 -3.23 16.39 -12.27
C ARG A 80 -3.04 17.90 -12.12
N ARG A 81 -2.28 18.34 -11.11
CA ARG A 81 -1.92 19.77 -10.94
C ARG A 81 -1.09 20.33 -12.10
N HIS A 82 -0.45 19.46 -12.90
CA HIS A 82 0.29 19.83 -14.10
C HIS A 82 -0.51 19.65 -15.41
N SER A 83 -1.83 19.50 -15.31
CA SER A 83 -2.77 19.40 -16.46
C SER A 83 -2.56 18.17 -17.34
N ASP A 84 -1.95 17.10 -16.82
CA ASP A 84 -1.82 15.82 -17.52
C ASP A 84 -2.87 14.82 -16.99
N PRO A 85 -3.97 14.59 -17.72
CA PRO A 85 -5.04 13.69 -17.29
C PRO A 85 -4.57 12.22 -17.18
N ALA A 86 -3.46 11.85 -17.80
CA ALA A 86 -2.93 10.48 -17.75
C ALA A 86 -2.45 10.06 -16.35
N GLY A 87 -2.19 10.99 -15.44
CA GLY A 87 -1.83 10.70 -14.05
C GLY A 87 -3.02 10.38 -13.13
N THR A 88 -4.25 10.67 -13.57
CA THR A 88 -5.46 10.53 -12.75
C THR A 88 -5.81 9.06 -12.51
N ALA A 89 -5.74 8.24 -13.56
CA ALA A 89 -6.07 6.82 -13.50
C ALA A 89 -5.18 6.03 -12.55
N PRO A 90 -3.82 6.09 -12.63
CA PRO A 90 -2.97 5.37 -11.68
C PRO A 90 -3.04 5.94 -10.26
N GLY A 91 -3.32 7.25 -10.12
CA GLY A 91 -3.50 7.88 -8.81
C GLY A 91 -4.74 7.38 -8.08
N LEU A 92 -5.90 7.41 -8.74
CA LEU A 92 -7.16 6.91 -8.18
C LEU A 92 -7.06 5.41 -7.88
N ALA A 93 -6.56 4.61 -8.83
CA ALA A 93 -6.40 3.17 -8.62
C ALA A 93 -5.51 2.85 -7.41
N GLY A 94 -4.37 3.54 -7.25
CA GLY A 94 -3.50 3.36 -6.10
C GLY A 94 -4.14 3.81 -4.79
N GLY A 95 -4.92 4.90 -4.82
CA GLY A 95 -5.71 5.39 -3.70
C GLY A 95 -6.80 4.41 -3.26
N ASP A 96 -7.60 3.94 -4.21
CA ASP A 96 -8.70 3.00 -3.99
C ASP A 96 -8.17 1.68 -3.42
N VAL A 97 -7.04 1.18 -3.95
CA VAL A 97 -6.39 -0.01 -3.40
C VAL A 97 -5.91 0.22 -1.97
N ALA A 98 -5.23 1.33 -1.68
CA ALA A 98 -4.79 1.65 -0.32
C ALA A 98 -5.98 1.76 0.65
N ALA A 99 -7.07 2.42 0.23
CA ALA A 99 -8.28 2.58 1.03
C ALA A 99 -8.98 1.24 1.28
N ALA A 100 -9.14 0.42 0.24
CA ALA A 100 -9.75 -0.91 0.35
C ALA A 100 -8.96 -1.81 1.31
N LEU A 101 -7.63 -1.80 1.22
CA LEU A 101 -6.76 -2.58 2.09
C LEU A 101 -6.79 -2.12 3.54
N LEU A 102 -6.80 -0.81 3.77
CA LEU A 102 -6.97 -0.24 5.10
C LEU A 102 -8.31 -0.67 5.72
N LEU A 103 -9.41 -0.56 4.95
CA LEU A 103 -10.74 -0.98 5.39
C LEU A 103 -10.81 -2.48 5.68
N LEU A 104 -10.27 -3.32 4.79
CA LEU A 104 -10.22 -4.77 4.98
C LEU A 104 -9.49 -5.15 6.27
N ASN A 105 -8.39 -4.46 6.58
CA ASN A 105 -7.64 -4.74 7.80
C ASN A 105 -8.34 -4.25 9.07
N ILE A 106 -9.05 -3.12 9.02
CA ILE A 106 -9.90 -2.69 10.13
C ILE A 106 -11.02 -3.70 10.37
N VAL A 107 -11.68 -4.17 9.30
CA VAL A 107 -12.73 -5.20 9.39
C VAL A 107 -12.17 -6.50 9.96
N ALA A 108 -11.02 -6.97 9.48
CA ALA A 108 -10.37 -8.18 9.99
C ALA A 108 -9.99 -8.04 11.47
N LEU A 109 -9.51 -6.87 11.90
CA LEU A 109 -9.18 -6.60 13.30
C LEU A 109 -10.42 -6.59 14.21
N VAL A 110 -11.55 -6.08 13.71
CA VAL A 110 -12.80 -5.99 14.48
C VAL A 110 -13.54 -7.33 14.52
N LEU A 111 -13.61 -8.06 13.40
CA LEU A 111 -14.29 -9.36 13.30
C LEU A 111 -13.43 -10.54 13.77
N GLY A 112 -12.11 -10.41 13.75
CA GLY A 112 -11.17 -11.40 14.27
C GLY A 112 -10.94 -11.29 15.79
N ARG A 113 -11.73 -10.45 16.48
CA ARG A 113 -11.88 -10.43 17.93
C ARG A 113 -12.99 -11.37 18.35
#